data_AF-A0A7V2XB00-F1
#
_entry.id   AF-A0A7V2XB00-F1
#
_cell.length_a   1.000
_cell.length_b   1.000
_cell.length_c   1.000
_cell.angle_alpha   90.00
_cell.angle_beta   90.00
_cell.angle_gamma   90.00
#
_symmetry.space_group_name_H-M   'P 1'
#
loop_
_entity.id
_entity.type
_entity.pdbx_description
1 polymer ?
#
loop_
_entity_poly.entity_id
_entity_poly.type
_entity_poly.pdbx_seq_one_letter_code
_entity_poly.pdbx_strand_id
1 'polypeptide(L)' 'MIEIRIHGRGGQGAVIASEVLASAFFKEGKYVQ' A
#
# COMPACT_ATOMS: atom_id res chain seq x y z
N MET A 1 9.00 1.53 -13.25
CA MET A 1 8.63 1.32 -11.84
C MET A 1 7.43 2.20 -11.56
N ILE A 2 6.39 1.68 -10.89
CA ILE A 2 5.15 2.42 -10.62
C ILE A 2 5.19 2.89 -9.16
N GLU A 3 4.94 4.18 -8.91
CA GLU A 3 4.77 4.73 -7.55
C GLU A 3 3.27 4.93 -7.27
N ILE A 4 2.83 4.51 -6.08
CA ILE A 4 1.46 4.70 -5.61
C ILE A 4 1.52 5.46 -4.29
N ARG A 5 0.83 6.60 -4.21
CA ARG A 5 0.75 7.42 -3.00
C ARG A 5 -0.66 7.45 -2.44
N ILE A 6 -0.79 7.10 -1.17
CA ILE A 6 -2.07 7.12 -0.46
C ILE A 6 -2.05 8.29 0.52
N HIS A 7 -3.13 9.08 0.51
CA HIS A 7 -3.31 10.22 1.40
C HIS A 7 -4.54 10.02 2.26
N GLY A 8 -4.44 10.44 3.53
CA GLY A 8 -5.55 10.49 4.47
C GLY A 8 -5.13 11.18 5.77
N ARG A 9 -6.11 11.62 6.54
CA ARG A 9 -5.90 12.16 7.89
C ARG A 9 -5.79 11.03 8.92
N GLY A 10 -5.30 11.35 10.12
CA GLY A 10 -5.22 10.37 11.22
C GLY A 10 -6.58 9.69 11.45
N GLY A 11 -6.57 8.36 11.57
CA GLY A 11 -7.77 7.55 11.75
C GLY A 11 -8.55 7.21 10.47
N GLN A 12 -8.18 7.74 9.29
CA GLN A 12 -8.86 7.44 8.02
C GLN A 12 -8.38 6.16 7.33
N GLY A 13 -7.42 5.45 7.93
CA GLY A 13 -6.96 4.16 7.41
C GLY A 13 -5.98 4.22 6.23
N ALA A 14 -5.42 5.39 5.90
CA ALA A 14 -4.44 5.53 4.80
C ALA A 14 -3.23 4.59 4.96
N VAL A 15 -2.72 4.44 6.18
CA VAL A 15 -1.60 3.52 6.49
C VAL A 15 -2.00 2.07 6.27
N ILE A 16 -3.16 1.65 6.80
CA ILE A 16 -3.67 0.29 6.63
C ILE A 16 -3.93 -0.02 5.15
N ALA A 17 -4.47 0.93 4.38
CA ALA A 17 -4.68 0.76 2.96
C ALA A 17 -3.36 0.54 2.20
N SER A 18 -2.28 1.25 2.57
CA SER A 18 -0.95 1.01 1.97
C SER A 18 -0.39 -0.36 2.30
N GLU A 19 -0.56 -0.83 3.54
CA GLU A 19 -0.09 -2.16 3.97
C GLU A 19 -0.86 -3.29 3.25
N VAL A 20 -2.18 -3.16 3.14
CA VAL A 20 -3.02 -4.15 2.43
C VAL A 20 -2.62 -4.23 0.95
N LEU A 21 -2.41 -3.08 0.30
CA LEU A 21 -2.01 -3.02 -1.10
C LEU A 21 -0.61 -3.64 -1.31
N ALA A 22 0.36 -3.29 -0.46
CA ALA A 22 1.70 -3.87 -0.51
C ALA A 22 1.67 -5.39 -0.28
N SER A 23 0.87 -5.88 0.67
CA SER A 23 0.70 -7.31 0.93
C SER A 23 0.10 -8.06 -0.26
N ALA A 24 -0.88 -7.46 -0.95
CA ALA A 24 -1.48 -8.04 -2.14
C ALA A 24 -0.44 -8.20 -3.27
N PHE A 25 0.34 -7.14 -3.55
CA PHE A 25 1.38 -7.22 -4.57
C PHE A 25 2.50 -8.18 -4.21
N PHE A 26 2.90 -8.23 -2.94
CA PHE A 26 3.87 -9.20 -2.46
C PHE A 26 3.38 -10.64 -2.65
N LYS A 27 2.11 -10.93 -2.36
CA LYS A 27 1.48 -12.25 -2.58
C LYS A 27 1.40 -12.63 -4.05
N GLU A 28 1.32 -11.66 -4.95
CA GLU A 28 1.41 -11.87 -6.40
C GLU A 28 2.87 -12.05 -6.90
N GLY A 29 3.86 -12.09 -6.01
CA GLY A 29 5.27 -12.27 -6.36
C GLY A 29 5.94 -11.01 -6.90
N LYS A 30 5.33 -9.83 -6.72
CA LYS A 30 5.91 -8.55 -7.14
C LYS A 30 6.80 -7.98 -6.05
N TYR A 31 7.84 -7.28 -6.48
CA TYR A 31 8.69 -6.49 -5.59
C TYR A 31 7.92 -5.24 -5.12
N VAL A 32 7.94 -4.98 -3.80
CA VAL A 32 7.31 -3.84 -3.13
C VAL A 32 8.32 -3.15 -2.21
N GLN A 33 8.25 -1.83 -2.11
CA GLN A 33 9.11 -0.97 -1.27
C GLN A 33 8.30 0.18 -0.67
#